data_AF-A0AAW9WWL4-F1
#
_entry.id   AF-A0AAW9WWL4-F1
#
_cell.length_a   1.000
_cell.length_b   1.000
_cell.length_c   1.000
_cell.angle_alpha   90.00
_cell.angle_beta   90.00
_cell.angle_gamma   90.00
#
_symmetry.space_group_name_H-M   'P 1'
#
loop_
_entity.id
_entity.type
_entity.pdbx_description
1 polymer ?
#
loop_
_entity_poly.entity_id
_entity_poly.type
_entity_poly.pdbx_seq_one_letter_code
_entity_poly.pdbx_strand_id
1 'polypeptide(L)' 'MLYTVTFNETERKEDIELSADVRAGDLLSLTLDGVKDDYTVMTVGGPIIGNTCVPSIIRVKKAQK' A
#
# COMPACT_ATOMS: atom_id res chain seq x y z
N MET A 1 -2.84 -10.67 -2.79
CA MET A 1 -3.75 -9.68 -3.43
C MET A 1 -2.91 -8.60 -4.06
N LEU A 2 -3.20 -8.26 -5.30
CA LEU A 2 -2.49 -7.21 -6.03
C LEU A 2 -3.00 -5.83 -5.59
N TYR A 3 -2.08 -4.97 -5.17
CA TYR A 3 -2.36 -3.58 -4.82
C TYR A 3 -1.52 -2.64 -5.65
N THR A 4 -2.12 -1.55 -6.15
CA THR A 4 -1.37 -0.39 -6.62
C THR A 4 -0.95 0.45 -5.41
N VAL A 5 0.33 0.44 -5.11
CA VAL A 5 0.95 1.14 -3.97
C VAL A 5 1.51 2.46 -4.43
N THR A 6 1.04 3.57 -3.85
CA THR A 6 1.59 4.91 -4.07
C THR A 6 2.50 5.30 -2.91
N PHE A 7 3.77 5.59 -3.19
CA PHE A 7 4.74 6.07 -2.21
C PHE A 7 4.61 7.58 -2.03
N ASN A 8 4.25 8.04 -0.83
CA ASN A 8 3.88 9.43 -0.57
C ASN A 8 5.03 10.42 -0.81
N GLU A 9 6.27 10.00 -0.56
CA GLU A 9 7.46 10.84 -0.71
C GLU A 9 7.83 11.11 -2.18
N THR A 10 7.52 10.17 -3.07
CA THR A 10 7.97 10.21 -4.48
C THR A 10 6.84 10.24 -5.49
N GLU A 11 5.59 10.06 -5.04
CA GLU A 11 4.40 9.79 -5.87
C GLU A 11 4.54 8.58 -6.80
N ARG A 12 5.60 7.78 -6.64
CA ARG A 12 5.83 6.57 -7.43
C ARG A 12 4.72 5.57 -7.15
N LYS A 13 4.30 4.87 -8.20
CA LYS A 13 3.29 3.81 -8.13
C LYS A 13 3.89 2.49 -8.56
N GLU A 14 3.62 1.44 -7.79
CA GLU A 14 4.06 0.08 -8.07
C GLU A 14 2.92 -0.88 -7.79
N ASP A 15 2.76 -1.90 -8.62
CA ASP A 15 1.80 -2.97 -8.37
C ASP A 15 2.50 -4.08 -7.57
N ILE A 16 2.05 -4.28 -6.33
CA ILE A 16 2.70 -5.18 -5.35
C ILE A 16 1.68 -6.22 -4.88
N GLU A 17 2.09 -7.48 -4.88
CA GLU A 17 1.30 -8.54 -4.27
C GLU A 17 1.53 -8.61 -2.75
N LEU A 18 0.46 -8.40 -1.99
CA LEU A 18 0.47 -8.46 -0.53
C LEU A 18 -0.27 -9.72 -0.05
N SER A 19 0.24 -10.34 1.01
CA SER A 19 -0.26 -11.61 1.54
C SER A 19 -1.56 -11.50 2.33
N ALA A 20 -1.95 -10.29 2.72
CA ALA A 20 -3.12 -10.04 3.58
C ALA A 20 -3.87 -8.77 3.17
N ASP A 21 -5.09 -8.65 3.70
CA ASP A 21 -5.84 -7.39 3.65
C ASP A 21 -5.13 -6.32 4.47
N VAL A 22 -4.98 -5.16 3.85
CA VAL A 22 -4.24 -4.03 4.42
C VAL A 22 -5.20 -2.99 4.98
N ARG A 23 -4.84 -2.38 6.11
CA ARG A 23 -5.57 -1.28 6.74
C ARG A 23 -4.67 -0.05 6.89
N ALA A 24 -5.30 1.12 6.97
CA ALA A 24 -4.60 2.33 7.34
C ALA A 24 -3.99 2.18 8.74
N GLY A 25 -2.71 2.54 8.89
CA GLY A 25 -1.92 2.36 10.10
C GLY A 25 -1.01 1.12 10.08
N ASP A 26 -1.24 0.15 9.18
CA ASP A 26 -0.42 -1.05 9.11
C ASP A 26 1.01 -0.73 8.68
N LEU A 27 1.97 -1.53 9.16
CA LEU A 27 3.36 -1.50 8.74
C LEU A 27 3.60 -2.56 7.67
N LEU A 28 4.11 -2.13 6.50
CA LEU A 28 4.47 -2.99 5.39
C LEU A 28 5.98 -2.89 5.13
N SER A 29 6.66 -4.04 5.13
CA SER A 29 8.03 -4.11 4.61
C SER A 29 7.98 -4.29 3.09
N LEU A 30 8.34 -3.25 2.34
CA LEU A 30 8.31 -3.24 0.88
C LEU A 30 9.73 -3.15 0.33
N THR A 31 9.97 -3.86 -0.78
CA THR A 31 11.23 -3.78 -1.51
C THR A 31 11.05 -2.86 -2.71
N LEU A 32 11.77 -1.75 -2.74
CA LEU A 32 11.79 -0.79 -3.85
C LEU A 32 13.21 -0.72 -4.42
N ASP A 33 13.37 -0.98 -5.71
CA ASP A 33 14.67 -1.01 -6.41
C ASP A 33 15.74 -1.88 -5.70
N GLY A 34 15.32 -3.01 -5.12
CA GLY A 34 16.19 -3.92 -4.38
C GLY A 34 16.49 -3.51 -2.94
N VAL A 35 16.02 -2.35 -2.48
CA VAL A 35 16.15 -1.90 -1.10
C VAL A 35 14.87 -2.23 -0.33
N LYS A 36 15.00 -2.98 0.76
CA LYS A 36 13.90 -3.27 1.68
C LYS A 36 13.79 -2.18 2.74
N ASP A 37 12.63 -1.55 2.84
CA ASP A 37 12.31 -0.51 3.81
C ASP A 37 10.91 -0.76 4.40
N ASP A 38 10.65 -0.21 5.59
CA ASP A 38 9.33 -0.28 6.23
C ASP A 38 8.53 0.99 5.94
N TYR A 39 7.24 0.79 5.65
CA TYR A 39 6.30 1.85 5.30
C TYR A 39 5.01 1.71 6.10
N THR A 40 4.47 2.84 6.55
CA THR A 40 3.15 2.90 7.19
C THR A 40 2.09 3.20 6.14
N VAL A 41 1.03 2.42 6.14
CA VAL A 41 -0.14 2.63 5.26
C VAL A 41 -0.91 3.84 5.74
N MET A 42 -1.08 4.82 4.86
CA MET A 42 -1.83 6.05 5.13
C MET A 42 -3.30 5.88 4.78
N THR A 43 -3.58 5.39 3.58
CA THR A 43 -4.94 5.23 3.07
C THR A 43 -5.06 3.92 2.30
N VAL A 44 -6.24 3.32 2.40
CA VAL A 44 -6.65 2.15 1.62
C VAL A 44 -7.90 2.54 0.85
N GLY A 45 -7.96 2.18 -0.43
CA GLY A 45 -9.09 2.46 -1.29
C GLY A 45 -9.21 1.45 -2.42
N GLY A 46 -10.23 1.63 -3.25
CA GLY A 46 -10.51 0.77 -4.39
C GLY A 46 -11.93 0.94 -4.91
N PRO A 47 -12.31 0.19 -5.95
CA PRO A 47 -13.64 0.27 -6.53
C PRO A 47 -14.72 -0.26 -5.57
N ILE A 48 -15.92 0.30 -5.67
CA ILE A 48 -17.11 -0.24 -5.02
C ILE A 48 -17.81 -1.21 -5.98
N ILE A 49 -17.92 -2.49 -5.61
CA ILE A 49 -18.61 -3.53 -6.37
C ILE A 49 -19.76 -4.06 -5.53
N GLY A 50 -21.00 -3.93 -6.01
CA GLY A 50 -22.18 -4.44 -5.30
C GLY A 50 -22.32 -3.89 -3.88
N ASN A 51 -22.02 -2.59 -3.69
CA ASN A 51 -22.05 -1.90 -2.39
C ASN A 51 -20.93 -2.30 -1.40
N THR A 52 -19.93 -3.06 -1.86
CA THR A 52 -18.74 -3.44 -1.08
C THR A 52 -17.51 -2.75 -1.64
N CYS A 53 -16.70 -2.13 -0.78
CA CYS A 53 -15.38 -1.61 -1.17
C CYS A 53 -14.42 -2.80 -1.35
N VAL A 54 -13.76 -2.87 -2.50
CA VAL A 54 -12.72 -3.88 -2.78
C VAL A 54 -11.37 -3.19 -2.72
N PRO A 55 -10.58 -3.38 -1.64
CA PRO A 55 -9.26 -2.78 -1.51
C PRO A 55 -8.33 -3.20 -2.65
N SER A 56 -7.80 -2.23 -3.38
CA SER A 56 -6.85 -2.46 -4.47
C SER A 56 -5.83 -1.33 -4.64
N ILE A 57 -5.99 -0.23 -3.91
CA ILE A 57 -5.10 0.93 -3.97
C ILE A 57 -4.70 1.28 -2.54
N ILE A 58 -3.41 1.44 -2.30
CA ILE A 58 -2.92 1.94 -1.01
C ILE A 58 -1.93 3.08 -1.22
N ARG A 59 -1.88 3.98 -0.24
CA ARG A 59 -0.87 5.02 -0.16
C ARG A 59 -0.06 4.79 1.10
N VAL A 60 1.26 4.82 0.98
CA VAL A 60 2.18 4.51 2.06
C VAL A 60 3.19 5.64 2.23
N LYS A 61 3.67 5.84 3.45
CA LYS A 61 4.80 6.73 3.77
C LYS A 61 5.90 5.94 4.46
N LYS A 62 7.14 6.37 4.35
CA LYS A 62 8.26 5.71 5.04
C LYS A 62 8.02 5.74 6.54
N ALA A 63 8.19 4.59 7.20
CA ALA A 63 8.01 4.50 8.64
C ALA A 63 9.12 5.29 9.34
N GLN A 64 8.74 6.19 10.25
CA GLN A 64 9.71 6.86 11.11
C GLN A 64 10.08 5.89 12.25
N LYS A 65 11.38 5.72 12.48
CA LYS A 65 11.90 4.96 13.63
C LYS A 65 11.67 5.71 14.94
#